data_AF-B3E921-F1
#
_entry.id   AF-B3E921-F1
#
_cell.length_a   1.000
_cell.length_b   1.000
_cell.length_c   1.000
_cell.angle_alpha   90.00
_cell.angle_beta   90.00
_cell.angle_gamma   90.00
#
_symmetry.space_group_name_H-M   'P 1'
#
loop_
_entity.id
_entity.type
_entity.pdbx_description
1 polymer ?
#
loop_
_entity_poly.entity_id
_entity_poly.type
_entity_poly.pdbx_seq_one_letter_code
_entity_poly.pdbx_strand_id
1 'polypeptide(L)'
;MPATARHILVDTEARCLQLKADIEAGADFADVAQRESSCPSRQKGGDLGTFGPGQMVPEFDQVVFSGELNKVLGPVKTQFGYHLIEVTNRWEQPATQAGGESDLDQALVALRQDMSDATAQSKFYDAFLNTLFCVPTLDPKEFKGEVKIEEGQTLPLIIEADGQDYLMIFDSEERLKGWATGHAQWVKVPGYVLAATTMPPLHIAMNVGTEYSKQFLPDEITWLREVVERCNQANAEQEQAG
;
A
#
# COMPACT_ATOMS: atom_id res chain seq x y z
N MET A 1 3.04 -8.07 -6.34
CA MET A 1 2.28 -7.82 -7.59
C MET A 1 1.96 -9.14 -8.24
N PRO A 2 0.71 -9.53 -8.48
CA PRO A 2 0.43 -10.67 -9.33
C PRO A 2 0.81 -10.34 -10.79
N ALA A 3 1.33 -11.30 -11.52
CA ALA A 3 1.63 -11.23 -12.94
C ALA A 3 1.07 -12.45 -13.66
N THR A 4 0.80 -12.29 -14.94
CA THR A 4 0.56 -13.41 -15.86
C THR A 4 1.69 -13.40 -16.87
N ALA A 5 2.28 -14.58 -17.08
CA ALA A 5 3.35 -14.76 -18.04
C ALA A 5 3.21 -16.11 -18.72
N ARG A 6 3.80 -16.21 -19.91
CA ARG A 6 4.01 -17.47 -20.62
C ARG A 6 5.50 -17.71 -20.80
N HIS A 7 5.90 -18.99 -20.84
CA HIS A 7 7.30 -19.34 -20.97
C HIS A 7 7.57 -20.55 -21.87
N ILE A 8 8.80 -20.62 -22.37
CA ILE A 8 9.34 -21.76 -23.12
C ILE A 8 10.61 -22.22 -22.42
N LEU A 9 10.58 -23.41 -21.84
CA LEU A 9 11.74 -24.08 -21.26
C LEU A 9 12.43 -25.01 -22.29
N VAL A 10 13.75 -24.87 -22.45
CA VAL A 10 14.62 -25.73 -23.27
C VAL A 10 15.96 -26.02 -22.59
N ASP A 11 16.63 -27.09 -22.98
CA ASP A 11 17.84 -27.58 -22.29
C ASP A 11 19.12 -26.77 -22.61
N THR A 12 19.16 -26.06 -23.75
CA THR A 12 20.36 -25.35 -24.21
C THR A 12 20.10 -23.88 -24.53
N GLU A 13 21.09 -23.04 -24.21
CA GLU A 13 21.06 -21.60 -24.51
C GLU A 13 20.95 -21.33 -26.01
N ALA A 14 21.70 -22.08 -26.83
CA ALA A 14 21.66 -21.96 -28.29
C ALA A 14 20.26 -22.22 -28.85
N ARG A 15 19.56 -23.24 -28.34
CA ARG A 15 18.16 -23.49 -28.74
C ARG A 15 17.25 -22.36 -28.30
N CYS A 16 17.43 -21.86 -27.08
CA CYS A 16 16.66 -20.76 -26.52
C CYS A 16 16.80 -19.48 -27.37
N LEU A 17 18.02 -19.12 -27.76
CA LEU A 17 18.30 -17.97 -28.63
C LEU A 17 17.70 -18.12 -30.03
N GLN A 18 17.75 -19.33 -30.61
CA GLN A 18 17.13 -19.58 -31.90
C GLN A 18 15.62 -19.36 -31.85
N LEU A 19 14.94 -19.92 -30.84
CA LEU A 19 13.50 -19.76 -30.69
C LEU A 19 13.10 -18.30 -30.45
N LYS A 20 13.94 -17.53 -29.72
CA LYS A 20 13.73 -16.10 -29.54
C LYS A 20 13.75 -15.37 -30.88
N ALA A 21 14.77 -15.63 -31.71
CA ALA A 21 14.89 -15.01 -33.03
C ALA A 21 13.69 -15.36 -33.93
N ASP A 22 13.20 -16.60 -33.88
CA ASP A 22 12.03 -17.03 -34.64
C ASP A 22 10.75 -16.28 -34.20
N ILE A 23 10.56 -16.10 -32.89
CA ILE A 23 9.40 -15.36 -32.33
C ILE A 23 9.51 -13.86 -32.65
N GLU A 24 10.70 -13.27 -32.51
CA GLU A 24 10.94 -11.87 -32.89
C GLU A 24 10.77 -11.62 -34.40
N ALA A 25 10.99 -12.65 -35.23
CA ALA A 25 10.70 -12.63 -36.67
C ALA A 25 9.21 -12.85 -37.01
N GLY A 26 8.35 -13.09 -36.01
CA GLY A 26 6.89 -13.18 -36.16
C GLY A 26 6.28 -14.57 -35.98
N ALA A 27 7.03 -15.57 -35.50
CA ALA A 27 6.43 -16.84 -35.10
C ALA A 27 5.54 -16.66 -33.85
N ASP A 28 4.41 -17.38 -33.79
CA ASP A 28 3.54 -17.33 -32.62
C ASP A 28 4.17 -18.03 -31.41
N PHE A 29 4.23 -17.33 -30.28
CA PHE A 29 4.85 -17.85 -29.05
C PHE A 29 4.15 -19.12 -28.55
N ALA A 30 2.82 -19.19 -28.59
CA ALA A 30 2.07 -20.32 -28.07
C ALA A 30 2.26 -21.58 -28.94
N ASP A 31 2.38 -21.41 -30.25
CA ASP A 31 2.71 -22.49 -31.18
C ASP A 31 4.13 -23.01 -30.96
N VAL A 32 5.10 -22.10 -30.79
CA VAL A 32 6.49 -22.48 -30.47
C VAL A 32 6.55 -23.19 -29.11
N ALA A 33 5.84 -22.69 -28.10
CA ALA A 33 5.79 -23.29 -26.77
C ALA A 33 5.21 -24.72 -26.80
N GLN A 34 4.10 -24.93 -27.51
CA GLN A 34 3.48 -26.26 -27.67
C GLN A 34 4.44 -27.29 -28.27
N ARG A 35 5.23 -26.87 -29.26
CA ARG A 35 6.13 -27.74 -30.02
C ARG A 35 7.45 -28.01 -29.29
N GLU A 36 8.03 -26.98 -28.69
CA GLU A 36 9.44 -26.98 -28.31
C GLU A 36 9.66 -26.98 -26.79
N SER A 37 8.68 -26.55 -25.99
CA SER A 37 8.88 -26.48 -24.54
C SER A 37 8.85 -27.86 -23.87
N SER A 38 9.75 -28.06 -22.92
CA SER A 38 9.76 -29.20 -22.01
C SER A 38 8.85 -29.03 -20.78
N CYS A 39 8.26 -27.85 -20.55
CA CYS A 39 7.35 -27.61 -19.43
C CYS A 39 5.93 -28.13 -19.72
N PRO A 40 5.20 -28.69 -18.73
CA PRO A 40 3.79 -29.07 -18.89
C PRO A 40 2.87 -27.93 -19.36
N SER A 41 3.22 -26.67 -19.07
CA SER A 41 2.51 -25.47 -19.54
C SER A 41 2.44 -25.37 -21.06
N ARG A 42 3.28 -26.11 -21.81
CA ARG A 42 3.22 -26.21 -23.28
C ARG A 42 1.83 -26.55 -23.80
N GLN A 43 1.04 -27.35 -23.07
CA GLN A 43 -0.33 -27.71 -23.47
C GLN A 43 -1.28 -26.50 -23.54
N LYS A 44 -0.92 -25.39 -22.88
CA LYS A 44 -1.64 -24.12 -22.87
C LYS A 44 -0.82 -23.01 -23.56
N GLY A 45 0.03 -23.37 -24.51
CA GLY A 45 0.87 -22.38 -25.20
C GLY A 45 1.92 -21.72 -24.30
N GLY A 46 2.36 -22.42 -23.25
CA GLY A 46 3.33 -21.91 -22.29
C GLY A 46 2.74 -21.05 -21.17
N ASP A 47 1.42 -20.85 -21.13
CA ASP A 47 0.74 -20.05 -20.11
C ASP A 47 0.89 -20.65 -18.69
N LEU A 48 1.35 -19.83 -17.75
CA LEU A 48 1.52 -20.17 -16.34
C LEU A 48 0.33 -19.71 -15.48
N GLY A 49 -0.63 -18.98 -16.04
CA GLY A 49 -1.70 -18.34 -15.30
C GLY A 49 -1.20 -17.16 -14.46
N THR A 50 -1.98 -16.78 -13.45
CA THR A 50 -1.66 -15.67 -12.55
C THR A 50 -0.88 -16.15 -11.34
N PHE A 51 0.27 -15.54 -11.08
CA PHE A 51 1.15 -15.86 -9.95
C PHE A 51 1.75 -14.60 -9.32
N GLY A 52 2.06 -14.65 -8.03
CA GLY A 52 2.71 -13.58 -7.27
C GLY A 52 4.22 -13.76 -7.13
N PRO A 53 4.93 -12.76 -6.57
CA PRO A 53 6.37 -12.86 -6.31
C PRO A 53 6.66 -13.95 -5.28
N GLY A 54 7.77 -14.65 -5.43
CA GLY A 54 8.21 -15.78 -4.60
C GLY A 54 7.56 -17.11 -4.96
N GLN A 55 6.69 -17.17 -5.98
CA GLN A 55 6.05 -18.41 -6.42
C GLN A 55 6.84 -19.15 -7.50
N MET A 56 7.75 -18.46 -8.21
CA MET A 56 8.66 -19.08 -9.19
C MET A 56 10.11 -19.01 -8.69
N VAL A 57 11.04 -19.60 -9.45
CA VAL A 57 12.46 -19.53 -9.10
C VAL A 57 12.99 -18.09 -9.18
N PRO A 58 13.97 -17.70 -8.35
CA PRO A 58 14.39 -16.31 -8.22
C PRO A 58 14.78 -15.63 -9.53
N GLU A 59 15.49 -16.34 -10.42
CA GLU A 59 15.93 -15.82 -11.70
C GLU A 59 14.75 -15.55 -12.66
N PHE A 60 13.70 -16.36 -12.56
CA PHE A 60 12.47 -16.20 -13.33
C PHE A 60 11.66 -15.01 -12.80
N ASP A 61 11.46 -14.96 -11.49
CA ASP A 61 10.74 -13.87 -10.82
C ASP A 61 11.38 -12.51 -11.10
N GLN A 62 12.70 -12.42 -11.03
CA GLN A 62 13.43 -11.18 -11.33
C GLN A 62 13.06 -10.65 -12.73
N VAL A 63 13.02 -11.54 -13.73
CA VAL A 63 12.71 -11.16 -15.12
C VAL A 63 11.23 -10.82 -15.28
N VAL A 64 10.31 -11.57 -14.66
CA VAL A 64 8.88 -11.28 -14.72
C VAL A 64 8.51 -9.95 -14.07
N PHE A 65 9.20 -9.55 -13.00
CA PHE A 65 8.91 -8.33 -12.24
C PHE A 65 9.79 -7.12 -12.59
N SER A 66 10.77 -7.27 -13.49
CA SER A 66 11.58 -6.14 -13.99
C SER A 66 11.49 -5.94 -15.51
N GLY A 67 11.15 -6.98 -16.27
CA GLY A 67 11.13 -6.95 -17.73
C GLY A 67 9.97 -6.17 -18.33
N GLU A 68 10.10 -5.84 -19.61
CA GLU A 68 9.07 -5.16 -20.39
C GLU A 68 7.86 -6.07 -20.65
N LEU A 69 6.65 -5.50 -20.60
CA LEU A 69 5.42 -6.21 -20.95
C LEU A 69 5.36 -6.52 -22.45
N ASN A 70 4.78 -7.68 -22.80
CA ASN A 70 4.57 -8.14 -24.18
C ASN A 70 5.85 -8.21 -25.02
N LYS A 71 6.99 -8.43 -24.37
CA LYS A 71 8.27 -8.72 -25.03
C LYS A 71 8.79 -10.08 -24.62
N VAL A 72 9.52 -10.71 -25.54
CA VAL A 72 10.21 -11.97 -25.29
C VAL A 72 11.54 -11.70 -24.58
N LEU A 73 11.58 -12.06 -23.31
CA LEU A 73 12.69 -11.88 -22.39
C LEU A 73 13.48 -13.18 -22.24
N GLY A 74 14.79 -13.06 -22.04
CA GLY A 74 15.71 -14.19 -21.93
C GLY A 74 16.77 -14.22 -23.04
N PRO A 75 17.61 -15.25 -23.06
CA PRO A 75 17.51 -16.51 -22.29
C PRO A 75 17.74 -16.33 -20.78
N VAL A 76 16.87 -16.91 -19.96
CA VAL A 76 16.99 -16.91 -18.48
C VAL A 76 17.44 -18.29 -18.02
N LYS A 77 18.61 -18.38 -17.40
CA LYS A 77 19.15 -19.65 -16.89
C LYS A 77 18.59 -19.94 -15.50
N THR A 78 18.12 -21.17 -15.31
CA THR A 78 17.66 -21.70 -14.01
C THR A 78 18.19 -23.11 -13.81
N GLN A 79 17.92 -23.72 -12.66
CA GLN A 79 18.21 -25.14 -12.42
C GLN A 79 17.52 -26.12 -13.38
N PHE A 80 16.44 -25.69 -14.06
CA PHE A 80 15.66 -26.53 -14.97
C PHE A 80 16.09 -26.41 -16.45
N GLY A 81 17.03 -25.51 -16.76
CA GLY A 81 17.41 -25.18 -18.14
C GLY A 81 17.26 -23.69 -18.43
N TYR A 82 17.03 -23.36 -19.70
CA TYR A 82 16.91 -22.00 -20.21
C TYR A 82 15.46 -21.66 -20.55
N HIS A 83 15.01 -20.48 -20.12
CA HIS A 83 13.66 -20.00 -20.33
C HIS A 83 13.63 -18.80 -21.26
N LEU A 84 12.68 -18.78 -22.19
CA LEU A 84 12.14 -17.54 -22.75
C LEU A 84 10.85 -17.21 -22.01
N ILE A 85 10.66 -15.94 -21.66
CA ILE A 85 9.57 -15.47 -20.83
C ILE A 85 8.90 -14.31 -21.56
N GLU A 86 7.58 -14.31 -21.63
CA GLU A 86 6.82 -13.14 -22.06
C GLU A 86 5.79 -12.79 -20.98
N VAL A 87 5.88 -11.57 -20.47
CA VAL A 87 4.96 -11.07 -19.45
C VAL A 87 3.76 -10.46 -20.16
N THR A 88 2.62 -11.15 -20.14
CA THR A 88 1.40 -10.72 -20.85
C THR A 88 0.62 -9.70 -20.04
N ASN A 89 0.70 -9.79 -18.71
CA ASN A 89 0.12 -8.78 -17.84
C ASN A 89 0.89 -8.69 -16.53
N ARG A 90 1.02 -7.47 -16.03
CA ARG A 90 1.45 -7.21 -14.66
C ARG A 90 0.41 -6.29 -14.07
N TRP A 91 -0.32 -6.79 -13.08
CA TRP A 91 -1.11 -5.90 -12.27
C TRP A 91 -0.14 -5.15 -11.38
N GLU A 92 -0.09 -3.83 -11.56
CA GLU A 92 0.40 -2.96 -10.50
C GLU A 92 -0.45 -3.26 -9.26
N GLN A 93 0.17 -3.93 -8.29
CA GLN A 93 -0.10 -3.49 -6.93
C GLN A 93 0.61 -2.14 -6.85
N PRO A 94 -0.03 -1.07 -6.34
CA PRO A 94 0.74 0.10 -5.94
C PRO A 94 1.87 -0.43 -5.08
N ALA A 95 3.10 -0.01 -5.40
CA ALA A 95 4.30 -0.63 -4.88
C ALA A 95 4.11 -1.00 -3.41
N THR A 96 4.02 -2.30 -3.12
CA THR A 96 4.44 -2.81 -1.82
C THR A 96 5.96 -2.69 -1.84
N GLN A 97 6.46 -1.46 -1.74
CA GLN A 97 7.39 -1.22 -0.66
C GLN A 97 6.48 -1.31 0.57
N ALA A 98 6.79 -2.20 1.51
CA ALA A 98 6.62 -1.78 2.88
C ALA A 98 7.24 -0.38 2.90
N GLY A 99 6.44 0.67 3.14
CA GLY A 99 7.02 1.92 3.59
C GLY A 99 8.06 1.52 4.62
N GLY A 100 9.32 1.92 4.44
CA GLY A 100 10.29 1.72 5.50
C GLY A 100 9.63 2.15 6.80
N GLU A 101 9.75 1.33 7.84
CA GLU A 101 9.09 1.52 9.14
C GLU A 101 9.14 3.01 9.50
N SER A 102 8.00 3.69 9.43
CA SER A 102 7.97 5.13 9.72
C SER A 102 8.35 5.33 11.19
N ASP A 103 8.80 6.53 11.55
CA ASP A 103 9.06 6.82 12.97
C ASP A 103 7.80 6.57 13.82
N LEU A 104 6.62 6.77 13.25
CA LEU A 104 5.33 6.45 13.85
C LEU A 104 5.10 4.92 13.97
N ASP A 105 5.46 4.14 12.95
CA ASP A 105 5.37 2.68 12.99
C ASP A 105 6.31 2.08 14.06
N GLN A 106 7.57 2.53 14.08
CA GLN A 106 8.56 2.12 15.08
C GLN A 106 8.09 2.47 16.50
N ALA A 107 7.58 3.70 16.68
CA ALA A 107 7.07 4.14 17.98
C ALA A 107 5.82 3.34 18.41
N LEU A 108 4.96 2.95 17.46
CA LEU A 108 3.80 2.11 17.75
C LEU A 108 4.20 0.69 18.15
N VAL A 109 5.20 0.11 17.48
CA VAL A 109 5.75 -1.21 17.83
C VAL A 109 6.33 -1.16 19.25
N ALA A 110 7.12 -0.14 19.57
CA ALA A 110 7.68 0.05 20.91
C ALA A 110 6.59 0.22 21.97
N LEU A 111 5.57 1.05 21.70
CA LEU A 111 4.43 1.24 22.60
C LEU A 111 3.69 -0.08 22.89
N ARG A 112 3.47 -0.91 21.86
CA ARG A 112 2.80 -2.21 22.02
C ARG A 112 3.61 -3.23 22.81
N GLN A 113 4.94 -3.12 22.82
CA GLN A 113 5.80 -4.00 23.63
C GLN A 113 5.62 -3.74 25.11
N ASP A 114 5.52 -2.47 25.51
CA ASP A 114 5.24 -2.07 26.90
C ASP A 114 4.34 -0.83 26.95
N MET A 115 3.03 -1.08 27.13
CA MET A 115 2.02 -0.03 27.24
C MET A 115 2.19 0.83 28.51
N SER A 116 3.02 0.42 29.48
CA SER A 116 3.30 1.18 30.70
C SER A 116 4.56 2.04 30.62
N ASP A 117 5.37 1.87 29.58
CA ASP A 117 6.59 2.67 29.37
C ASP A 117 6.23 4.11 28.97
N ALA A 118 6.46 5.04 29.90
CA ALA A 118 6.23 6.46 29.69
C ALA A 118 7.06 7.05 28.53
N THR A 119 8.25 6.49 28.26
CA THR A 119 9.12 6.93 27.16
C THR A 119 8.54 6.48 25.82
N ALA A 120 8.09 5.23 25.72
CA ALA A 120 7.48 4.70 24.51
C ALA A 120 6.16 5.41 24.18
N GLN A 121 5.33 5.66 25.21
CA GLN A 121 4.12 6.48 25.09
C GLN A 121 4.44 7.88 24.57
N SER A 122 5.38 8.59 25.22
CA SER A 122 5.77 9.94 24.82
C SER A 122 6.24 9.99 23.36
N LYS A 123 7.12 9.07 22.96
CA LYS A 123 7.61 8.98 21.57
C LYS A 123 6.50 8.75 20.56
N PHE A 124 5.57 7.83 20.86
CA PHE A 124 4.47 7.54 19.95
C PHE A 124 3.53 8.73 19.77
N TYR A 125 3.12 9.38 20.88
CA TYR A 125 2.20 10.50 20.78
C TYR A 125 2.85 11.74 20.15
N ASP A 126 4.13 11.98 20.41
CA ASP A 126 4.88 13.04 19.72
C ASP A 126 4.98 12.76 18.21
N ALA A 127 5.34 11.53 17.82
CA ALA A 127 5.36 11.12 16.42
C ALA A 127 3.97 11.26 15.76
N PHE A 128 2.91 10.87 16.46
CA PHE A 128 1.53 11.01 15.99
C PHE A 128 1.19 12.48 15.73
N LEU A 129 1.40 13.37 16.72
CA LEU A 129 1.03 14.78 16.61
C LEU A 129 1.76 15.49 15.46
N ASN A 130 3.00 15.08 15.17
CA ASN A 130 3.82 15.66 14.10
C ASN A 130 3.64 14.99 12.73
N THR A 131 2.86 13.91 12.63
CA THR A 131 2.61 13.20 11.37
C THR A 131 1.51 13.90 10.56
N LEU A 132 1.67 13.96 9.24
CA LEU A 132 0.67 14.46 8.31
C LEU A 132 -0.20 13.31 7.80
N PHE A 133 -1.44 13.21 8.27
CA PHE A 133 -2.36 12.13 7.92
C PHE A 133 -3.22 12.45 6.71
N CYS A 134 -3.48 11.44 5.90
CA CYS A 134 -4.51 11.42 4.88
C CYS A 134 -5.85 11.05 5.53
N VAL A 135 -6.80 11.97 5.47
CA VAL A 135 -8.17 11.80 5.97
C VAL A 135 -9.08 11.63 4.75
N PRO A 136 -9.67 10.44 4.53
CA PRO A 136 -10.63 10.25 3.46
C PRO A 136 -11.84 11.16 3.67
N THR A 137 -12.39 11.69 2.59
CA THR A 137 -13.51 12.63 2.60
C THR A 137 -14.66 12.07 1.76
N LEU A 138 -15.89 12.36 2.18
CA LEU A 138 -17.09 12.02 1.43
C LEU A 138 -17.29 13.01 0.26
N ASP A 139 -17.71 12.51 -0.90
CA ASP A 139 -18.19 13.38 -1.98
C ASP A 139 -19.51 14.03 -1.52
N PRO A 140 -19.62 15.37 -1.54
CA PRO A 140 -20.85 16.09 -1.22
C PRO A 140 -22.09 15.57 -1.96
N LYS A 141 -21.93 15.01 -3.16
CA LYS A 141 -23.01 14.47 -3.99
C LYS A 141 -23.55 13.13 -3.49
N GLU A 142 -22.75 12.36 -2.75
CA GLU A 142 -23.15 11.07 -2.17
C GLU A 142 -23.76 11.24 -0.77
N PHE A 143 -23.55 12.40 -0.13
CA PHE A 143 -24.10 12.71 1.19
C PHE A 143 -25.56 13.20 1.09
N LYS A 144 -26.52 12.37 1.52
CA LYS A 144 -27.96 12.69 1.57
C LYS A 144 -28.43 13.34 2.89
N GLY A 145 -27.56 14.10 3.55
CA GLY A 145 -27.89 14.79 4.81
C GLY A 145 -28.23 16.27 4.61
N GLU A 146 -28.86 16.90 5.62
CA GLU A 146 -29.24 18.33 5.61
C GLU A 146 -28.06 19.30 5.85
N VAL A 147 -26.82 18.81 5.90
CA VAL A 147 -25.65 19.63 6.21
C VAL A 147 -25.36 20.59 5.06
N LYS A 148 -25.48 21.90 5.32
CA LYS A 148 -25.00 22.93 4.40
C LYS A 148 -23.49 22.94 4.41
N ILE A 149 -22.89 22.34 3.39
CA ILE A 149 -21.44 22.37 3.18
C ILE A 149 -21.10 23.75 2.61
N GLU A 150 -20.24 24.52 3.29
CA GLU A 150 -19.73 25.78 2.76
C GLU A 150 -18.80 25.53 1.56
N GLU A 151 -18.69 26.51 0.66
CA GLU A 151 -17.85 26.39 -0.55
C GLU A 151 -16.38 26.14 -0.15
N GLY A 152 -15.89 24.91 -0.37
CA GLY A 152 -14.54 24.47 -0.01
C GLY A 152 -14.42 23.61 1.26
N GLN A 153 -15.52 23.36 1.97
CA GLN A 153 -15.53 22.51 3.15
C GLN A 153 -15.61 21.02 2.75
N THR A 154 -14.63 20.21 3.14
CA THR A 154 -14.64 18.76 2.92
C THR A 154 -15.11 18.03 4.17
N LEU A 155 -16.07 17.12 4.04
CA LEU A 155 -16.54 16.30 5.16
C LEU A 155 -15.65 15.06 5.31
N PRO A 156 -15.00 14.85 6.47
CA PRO A 156 -14.24 13.63 6.70
C PRO A 156 -15.19 12.41 6.72
N LEU A 157 -14.68 11.28 6.25
CA LEU A 157 -15.40 10.02 6.25
C LEU A 157 -15.38 9.43 7.67
N ILE A 158 -16.58 9.32 8.24
CA ILE A 158 -16.83 8.66 9.53
C ILE A 158 -17.51 7.32 9.24
N ILE A 159 -17.03 6.26 9.88
CA ILE A 159 -17.60 4.91 9.76
C ILE A 159 -18.19 4.49 11.10
N GLU A 160 -19.45 4.09 11.08
CA GLU A 160 -20.09 3.44 12.22
C GLU A 160 -19.73 1.95 12.21
N ALA A 161 -19.12 1.47 13.29
CA ALA A 161 -18.84 0.06 13.53
C ALA A 161 -19.11 -0.27 14.99
N ASP A 162 -19.85 -1.37 15.25
CA ASP A 162 -20.21 -1.80 16.60
C ASP A 162 -20.88 -0.72 17.48
N GLY A 163 -21.65 0.19 16.86
CA GLY A 163 -22.33 1.30 17.54
C GLY A 163 -21.39 2.44 17.96
N GLN A 164 -20.17 2.48 17.41
CA GLN A 164 -19.20 3.54 17.62
C GLN A 164 -18.83 4.20 16.29
N ASP A 165 -18.68 5.52 16.32
CA ASP A 165 -18.23 6.31 15.18
C ASP A 165 -16.71 6.39 15.15
N TYR A 166 -16.11 6.13 13.99
CA TYR A 166 -14.67 6.17 13.75
C TYR A 166 -14.31 7.15 12.64
N LEU A 167 -13.46 8.12 12.97
CA LEU A 167 -12.72 8.90 12.00
C LEU A 167 -11.56 8.08 11.47
N MET A 168 -11.56 7.82 10.16
CA MET A 168 -10.50 7.06 9.50
C MET A 168 -9.32 7.98 9.18
N ILE A 169 -8.10 7.57 9.51
CA ILE A 169 -6.88 8.31 9.15
C ILE A 169 -5.77 7.36 8.70
N PHE A 170 -4.92 7.83 7.79
CA PHE A 170 -3.81 7.05 7.25
C PHE A 170 -2.54 7.90 7.19
N ASP A 171 -1.41 7.43 7.69
CA ASP A 171 -0.14 8.19 7.63
C ASP A 171 0.51 8.18 6.24
N SER A 172 -0.07 7.46 5.28
CA SER A 172 0.32 7.53 3.87
C SER A 172 -0.86 7.40 2.91
N GLU A 173 -0.74 8.00 1.73
CA GLU A 173 -1.72 7.85 0.66
C GLU A 173 -1.84 6.40 0.19
N GLU A 174 -0.76 5.62 0.32
CA GLU A 174 -0.70 4.21 -0.06
C GLU A 174 -1.58 3.37 0.87
N ARG A 175 -1.50 3.59 2.19
CA ARG A 175 -2.36 2.90 3.16
C ARG A 175 -3.83 3.28 2.96
N LEU A 176 -4.11 4.56 2.69
CA LEU A 176 -5.47 5.01 2.36
C LEU A 176 -6.00 4.32 1.09
N LYS A 177 -5.23 4.31 0.01
CA LYS A 177 -5.62 3.69 -1.27
C LYS A 177 -5.71 2.17 -1.18
N GLY A 178 -4.90 1.53 -0.34
CA GLY A 178 -4.99 0.10 -0.06
C GLY A 178 -6.25 -0.29 0.71
N TRP A 179 -6.72 0.61 1.59
CA TRP A 179 -7.96 0.43 2.32
C TRP A 179 -9.21 0.80 1.50
N ALA A 180 -9.17 1.87 0.72
CA ALA A 180 -10.30 2.34 -0.08
C ALA A 180 -10.49 1.51 -1.36
N THR A 181 -11.67 0.88 -1.51
CA THR A 181 -12.05 0.15 -2.73
C THR A 181 -12.58 1.10 -3.82
N GLY A 182 -11.75 2.04 -4.28
CA GLY A 182 -12.13 2.99 -5.33
C GLY A 182 -11.40 4.33 -5.28
N HIS A 183 -11.92 5.34 -5.97
CA HIS A 183 -11.39 6.70 -5.95
C HIS A 183 -11.90 7.46 -4.72
N ALA A 184 -11.32 7.20 -3.54
CA ALA A 184 -11.56 8.05 -2.39
C ALA A 184 -10.87 9.41 -2.61
N GLN A 185 -11.56 10.52 -2.31
CA GLN A 185 -10.91 11.81 -2.11
C GLN A 185 -10.35 11.88 -0.69
N TRP A 186 -9.27 12.63 -0.48
CA TRP A 186 -8.70 12.82 0.85
C TRP A 186 -8.07 14.21 0.99
N VAL A 187 -7.96 14.64 2.24
CA VAL A 187 -7.21 15.84 2.63
C VAL A 187 -6.05 15.46 3.54
N LYS A 188 -5.01 16.30 3.56
CA LYS A 188 -3.85 16.12 4.45
C LYS A 188 -4.02 16.97 5.70
N VAL A 189 -4.02 16.34 6.87
CA VAL A 189 -4.27 17.00 8.16
C VAL A 189 -3.20 16.56 9.16
N PRO A 190 -2.47 17.51 9.79
CA PRO A 190 -1.50 17.17 10.83
C PRO A 190 -2.16 16.51 12.05
N GLY A 191 -1.46 15.59 12.71
CA GLY A 191 -1.96 14.89 13.90
C GLY A 191 -2.40 15.81 15.03
N TYR A 192 -1.69 16.91 15.27
CA TYR A 192 -2.09 17.91 16.26
C TYR A 192 -3.41 18.60 15.92
N VAL A 193 -3.72 18.80 14.64
CA VAL A 193 -5.01 19.35 14.19
C VAL A 193 -6.10 18.31 14.43
N LEU A 194 -5.86 17.05 14.06
CA LEU A 194 -6.79 15.95 14.31
C LEU A 194 -7.13 15.80 15.80
N ALA A 195 -6.12 15.86 16.67
CA ALA A 195 -6.31 15.84 18.11
C ALA A 195 -7.14 17.05 18.59
N ALA A 196 -6.88 18.25 18.07
CA ALA A 196 -7.59 19.46 18.47
C ALA A 196 -9.05 19.49 18.01
N THR A 197 -9.36 18.96 16.83
CA THR A 197 -10.69 19.10 16.21
C THR A 197 -11.62 17.91 16.42
N THR A 198 -11.09 16.73 16.78
CA THR A 198 -11.90 15.53 17.01
C THR A 198 -12.53 15.59 18.40
N MET A 199 -13.85 15.45 18.47
CA MET A 199 -14.61 15.56 19.74
C MET A 199 -15.32 14.24 20.07
N PRO A 200 -15.43 13.88 21.37
CA PRO A 200 -16.27 12.75 21.80
C PRO A 200 -17.71 12.86 21.29
N PRO A 201 -18.38 11.74 20.98
CA PRO A 201 -17.97 10.35 21.25
C PRO A 201 -17.13 9.71 20.12
N LEU A 202 -16.60 10.52 19.19
CA LEU A 202 -15.87 10.03 18.03
C LEU A 202 -14.55 9.35 18.42
N HIS A 203 -14.29 8.18 17.84
CA HIS A 203 -13.02 7.48 17.92
C HIS A 203 -12.16 7.83 16.70
N ILE A 204 -10.85 7.60 16.77
CA ILE A 204 -9.97 7.67 15.60
C ILE A 204 -9.47 6.25 15.31
N ALA A 205 -9.57 5.82 14.06
CA ALA A 205 -9.00 4.57 13.59
C ALA A 205 -7.87 4.87 12.60
N MET A 206 -6.64 4.65 13.05
CA MET A 206 -5.43 4.87 12.27
C MET A 206 -5.03 3.59 11.53
N ASN A 207 -4.68 3.73 10.25
CA ASN A 207 -4.07 2.68 9.41
C ASN A 207 -4.82 1.35 9.42
N VAL A 208 -6.16 1.41 9.41
CA VAL A 208 -7.03 0.23 9.41
C VAL A 208 -6.73 -0.66 8.21
N GLY A 209 -6.68 -1.97 8.45
CA GLY A 209 -6.31 -2.96 7.44
C GLY A 209 -4.80 -3.21 7.31
N THR A 210 -3.98 -2.63 8.18
CA THR A 210 -2.53 -2.85 8.23
C THR A 210 -2.08 -3.37 9.61
N GLU A 211 -0.86 -3.89 9.71
CA GLU A 211 -0.27 -4.30 10.99
C GLU A 211 0.00 -3.12 11.94
N TYR A 212 0.10 -1.90 11.42
CA TYR A 212 0.33 -0.67 12.18
C TYR A 212 -0.99 0.05 12.54
N SER A 213 -2.11 -0.69 12.61
CA SER A 213 -3.40 -0.12 12.97
C SER A 213 -3.49 0.23 14.47
N LYS A 214 -4.01 1.41 14.83
CA LYS A 214 -4.32 1.76 16.22
C LYS A 214 -5.66 2.49 16.30
N GLN A 215 -6.45 2.12 17.30
CA GLN A 215 -7.64 2.86 17.69
C GLN A 215 -7.28 3.83 18.83
N PHE A 216 -7.85 5.04 18.76
CA PHE A 216 -7.80 6.03 19.82
C PHE A 216 -9.20 6.20 20.40
N LEU A 217 -9.30 6.04 21.72
CA LEU A 217 -10.56 6.17 22.45
C LEU A 217 -10.90 7.65 22.70
N PRO A 218 -12.18 8.02 22.94
CA PRO A 218 -12.57 9.41 23.19
C PRO A 218 -11.82 10.07 24.34
N ASP A 219 -11.53 9.33 25.41
CA ASP A 219 -10.75 9.83 26.55
C ASP A 219 -9.28 10.07 26.17
N GLU A 220 -8.70 9.20 25.33
CA GLU A 220 -7.33 9.32 24.80
C GLU A 220 -7.21 10.54 23.88
N ILE A 221 -8.21 10.75 23.00
CA ILE A 221 -8.29 11.93 22.11
C ILE A 221 -8.45 13.21 22.93
N THR A 222 -9.29 13.19 23.97
CA THR A 222 -9.49 14.34 24.87
C THR A 222 -8.19 14.72 25.56
N TRP A 223 -7.44 13.74 26.07
CA TRP A 223 -6.12 13.98 26.65
C TRP A 223 -5.13 14.57 25.62
N LEU A 224 -5.08 14.04 24.39
CA LEU A 224 -4.22 14.58 23.33
C LEU A 224 -4.55 16.03 23.00
N ARG A 225 -5.84 16.38 22.95
CA ARG A 225 -6.28 17.77 22.74
C ARG A 225 -5.75 18.70 23.81
N GLU A 226 -5.88 18.31 25.08
CA GLU A 226 -5.36 19.12 26.20
C GLU A 226 -3.84 19.28 26.14
N VAL A 227 -3.10 18.27 25.67
CA VAL A 227 -1.65 18.37 25.42
C VAL A 227 -1.37 19.45 24.37
N VAL A 228 -2.07 19.42 23.24
CA VAL A 228 -1.91 20.41 22.15
C VAL A 228 -2.28 21.83 22.62
N GLU A 229 -3.37 21.97 23.36
CA GLU A 229 -3.80 23.26 23.91
C GLU A 229 -2.73 23.87 24.84
N ARG A 230 -2.14 23.07 25.74
CA ARG A 230 -1.05 23.51 26.62
C ARG A 230 0.19 23.94 25.84
N CYS A 231 0.58 23.18 24.81
CA CYS A 231 1.71 23.53 23.95
C CYS A 231 1.48 24.85 23.20
N ASN A 232 0.27 25.07 22.67
CA ASN A 232 -0.08 26.30 21.97
C ASN A 232 -0.10 27.51 22.90
N GLN A 233 -0.61 27.37 24.12
CA GLN A 233 -0.60 28.44 25.14
C GLN A 233 0.83 28.84 25.52
N ALA A 234 1.70 27.87 25.77
CA ALA A 234 3.10 28.14 26.12
C ALA A 234 3.88 28.86 25.00
N ASN A 235 3.61 28.51 23.73
CA ASN A 235 4.22 29.19 22.59
C ASN A 235 3.73 30.64 22.45
N ALA A 236 2.42 30.88 22.63
CA ALA A 236 1.83 32.21 22.55
C ALA A 236 2.37 33.15 23.65
N GLU A 237 2.63 32.63 24.86
CA GLU A 237 3.23 33.39 25.96
C GLU A 237 4.70 33.76 25.68
N GLN A 238 5.47 32.89 25.02
CA GLN A 238 6.86 33.17 24.63
C GLN A 238 6.95 34.21 23.51
N GLU A 239 6.05 34.16 22.52
CA GLU A 239 5.99 35.16 21.44
C GLU A 239 5.56 36.55 21.94
N GLN A 240 4.79 36.63 23.02
CA GLN A 240 4.41 37.90 23.66
C GLN A 240 5.50 38.45 24.60
N ALA A 241 6.48 37.63 24.98
CA ALA A 241 7.56 37.99 25.90
C ALA A 241 8.90 38.33 25.20
N GLY A 242 8.98 38.17 23.88
CA GLY A 242 10.15 38.51 23.04
C GLY A 242 9.96 39.78 22.24
#